data_AF-A0A7C3GT40-F1
#
_entry.id   AF-A0A7C3GT40-F1
#
_cell.length_a   1.000
_cell.length_b   1.000
_cell.length_c   1.000
_cell.angle_alpha   90.00
_cell.angle_beta   90.00
_cell.angle_gamma   90.00
#
_symmetry.space_group_name_H-M   'P 1'
#
loop_
_entity.id
_entity.type
_entity.pdbx_description
1 polymer ?
#
loop_
_entity_poly.entity_id
_entity_poly.type
_entity_poly.pdbx_seq_one_letter_code
_entity_poly.pdbx_strand_id
1 'polypeptide(L)'
;YLQTISFILVIAVVVQFTEMVVHKTSPVLYQVLGIFLPLITTNCAVLGVALLNVQHQYGFLESAVYGFGAAVGFSLVLVLFAAMRERIAVADVPEAFRGPAIALITAGLMSMAFMGFAGLVKG
;
A
#
# COMPACT_ATOMS: atom_id res chain seq x y z
N TYR A 1 1.21 -19.74 15.36
CA TYR A 1 -0.26 -19.85 15.21
C TYR A 1 -1.02 -18.55 15.51
N LEU A 2 -0.73 -17.78 16.57
CA LEU A 2 -1.43 -16.51 16.86
C LEU A 2 -0.78 -15.25 16.27
N GLN A 3 0.37 -15.38 15.59
CA GLN A 3 1.16 -14.24 15.11
C GLN A 3 0.38 -13.34 14.14
N THR A 4 -0.30 -13.90 13.14
CA THR A 4 -1.08 -13.12 12.17
C THR A 4 -2.20 -12.33 12.83
N ILE A 5 -2.93 -12.94 13.77
CA ILE A 5 -4.00 -12.27 14.51
C ILE A 5 -3.43 -11.14 15.37
N SER A 6 -2.30 -11.39 16.04
CA SER A 6 -1.61 -10.36 16.82
C SER A 6 -1.17 -9.17 15.97
N PHE A 7 -0.63 -9.40 14.77
CA PHE A 7 -0.28 -8.30 13.85
C PHE A 7 -1.50 -7.51 13.39
N ILE A 8 -2.58 -8.17 13.00
CA ILE A 8 -3.82 -7.50 12.58
C ILE A 8 -4.36 -6.63 13.73
N LEU A 9 -4.35 -7.12 14.96
CA LEU A 9 -4.79 -6.34 16.14
C LEU A 9 -3.91 -5.10 16.36
N VAL A 10 -2.58 -5.25 16.29
CA VAL A 10 -1.66 -4.11 16.44
C VAL A 10 -1.89 -3.07 15.34
N ILE A 11 -2.01 -3.51 14.08
CA ILE A 11 -2.29 -2.63 12.93
C ILE A 11 -3.65 -1.93 13.13
N ALA A 12 -4.69 -2.66 13.55
CA ALA A 12 -6.02 -2.11 13.79
C ALA A 12 -5.99 -1.00 14.83
N VAL A 13 -5.29 -1.19 15.95
CA VAL A 13 -5.17 -0.17 17.00
C VAL A 13 -4.45 1.09 16.47
N VAL A 14 -3.37 0.93 15.71
CA VAL A 14 -2.62 2.07 15.14
C VAL A 14 -3.44 2.82 14.10
N VAL A 15 -4.16 2.12 13.23
CA VAL A 15 -5.04 2.73 12.23
C VAL A 15 -6.22 3.44 12.91
N GLN A 16 -6.81 2.85 13.95
CA GLN A 16 -7.89 3.47 14.72
C GLN A 16 -7.43 4.78 15.39
N PHE A 17 -6.21 4.77 15.93
CA PHE A 17 -5.60 5.98 16.46
C PHE A 17 -5.41 7.04 15.38
N THR A 18 -4.92 6.63 14.20
CA THR A 18 -4.75 7.52 13.05
C THR A 18 -6.09 8.11 12.60
N GLU A 19 -7.17 7.33 12.60
CA GLU A 19 -8.52 7.79 12.29
C GLU A 19 -9.00 8.89 13.23
N MET A 20 -8.81 8.70 14.54
CA MET A 20 -9.15 9.73 15.54
C MET A 20 -8.34 11.01 15.35
N VAL A 21 -7.04 10.90 15.02
CA VAL A 21 -6.17 12.05 14.75
C VAL A 21 -6.61 12.80 13.50
N VAL A 22 -6.90 12.11 12.40
CA VAL A 22 -7.38 12.72 11.15
C VAL A 22 -8.73 13.40 11.36
N HIS A 23 -9.65 12.76 12.09
CA HIS A 23 -10.96 13.33 12.40
C HIS A 23 -10.86 14.67 13.16
N LYS A 24 -9.89 14.79 14.09
CA LYS A 24 -9.66 16.04 14.83
C LYS A 24 -8.88 17.10 14.07
N THR A 25 -7.92 16.71 13.24
CA THR A 25 -7.02 17.67 12.58
C THR A 25 -7.57 18.18 11.25
N SER A 26 -8.27 17.34 10.48
CA SER A 26 -8.84 17.70 9.18
C SER A 26 -10.16 16.96 8.90
N PRO A 27 -11.31 17.55 9.26
CA PRO A 27 -12.62 16.94 9.00
C PRO A 27 -12.92 16.77 7.51
N VAL A 28 -12.35 17.63 6.65
CA VAL A 28 -12.47 17.53 5.18
C VAL A 28 -11.79 16.26 4.67
N LEU A 29 -10.58 15.95 5.15
CA LEU A 29 -9.87 14.74 4.73
C LEU A 29 -10.56 13.48 5.27
N TYR A 30 -11.11 13.53 6.47
CA TYR A 30 -11.93 12.45 7.04
C TYR A 30 -13.20 12.19 6.20
N GLN A 31 -13.85 13.22 5.67
CA GLN A 31 -15.05 13.04 4.84
C GLN A 31 -14.75 12.35 3.50
N VAL A 32 -13.53 12.56 2.95
CA VAL A 32 -13.09 11.92 1.69
C VAL A 32 -12.50 10.52 1.93
N LEU A 33 -11.73 10.35 3.02
CA LEU A 33 -10.94 9.16 3.28
C LEU A 33 -11.59 8.20 4.29
N GLY A 34 -12.65 8.59 5.00
CA GLY A 34 -13.19 7.88 6.17
C GLY A 34 -13.48 6.39 5.95
N ILE A 35 -14.01 6.00 4.78
CA ILE A 35 -14.27 4.59 4.45
C ILE A 35 -12.95 3.82 4.16
N PHE A 36 -11.92 4.52 3.68
CA PHE A 36 -10.63 3.92 3.36
C PHE A 36 -9.76 3.69 4.60
N LEU A 37 -9.93 4.45 5.69
CA LEU A 37 -9.10 4.27 6.90
C LEU A 37 -9.23 2.87 7.50
N PRO A 38 -10.44 2.33 7.76
CA PRO A 38 -10.61 0.94 8.20
C PRO A 38 -10.05 -0.07 7.20
N LEU A 39 -10.08 0.24 5.90
CA LEU A 39 -9.55 -0.63 4.85
C LEU A 39 -8.02 -0.71 4.84
N ILE A 40 -7.32 0.22 5.49
CA ILE A 40 -5.86 0.14 5.70
C ILE A 40 -5.51 -1.05 6.60
N THR A 41 -6.37 -1.40 7.56
CA THR A 41 -6.10 -2.50 8.52
C THR A 41 -5.92 -3.86 7.85
N THR A 42 -6.60 -4.06 6.72
CA THR A 42 -6.56 -5.30 5.93
C THR A 42 -5.67 -5.19 4.70
N ASN A 43 -4.84 -4.15 4.62
CA ASN A 43 -3.93 -3.96 3.49
C ASN A 43 -2.86 -5.06 3.45
N CYS A 44 -2.75 -5.73 2.30
CA CYS A 44 -1.83 -6.84 2.09
C CYS A 44 -0.35 -6.43 2.15
N ALA A 45 0.01 -5.20 1.76
CA ALA A 45 1.38 -4.72 1.84
C ALA A 45 1.79 -4.48 3.31
N VAL A 46 0.92 -3.86 4.11
CA VAL A 46 1.19 -3.59 5.54
C VAL A 46 1.39 -4.91 6.32
N LEU A 47 0.48 -5.88 6.13
CA LEU A 47 0.62 -7.19 6.75
C LEU A 47 1.86 -7.94 6.23
N GLY A 48 2.14 -7.86 4.93
CA GLY A 48 3.29 -8.49 4.30
C GLY A 48 4.62 -8.02 4.88
N VAL A 49 4.79 -6.71 5.08
CA VAL A 49 5.99 -6.13 5.71
C VAL A 49 6.18 -6.66 7.13
N ALA A 50 5.13 -6.71 7.93
CA ALA A 50 5.19 -7.24 9.29
C ALA A 50 5.59 -8.73 9.33
N LEU A 51 5.02 -9.55 8.44
CA LEU A 51 5.33 -10.97 8.34
C LEU A 51 6.76 -11.22 7.85
N LEU A 52 7.19 -10.52 6.80
CA LEU A 52 8.55 -10.64 6.26
C LEU A 52 9.60 -10.22 7.30
N ASN A 53 9.32 -9.14 8.03
CA ASN A 53 10.23 -8.65 9.06
C ASN A 53 10.52 -9.72 10.14
N VAL A 54 9.49 -10.46 10.55
CA VAL A 54 9.66 -11.57 11.50
C VAL A 54 10.29 -12.80 10.86
N GLN A 55 9.98 -13.11 9.59
CA GLN A 55 10.63 -14.23 8.90
C GLN A 55 12.14 -14.02 8.73
N HIS A 56 12.56 -12.78 8.48
CA HIS A 56 13.98 -12.42 8.35
C HIS A 56 14.68 -12.21 9.70
N GLN A 57 13.97 -12.30 10.84
CA GLN A 57 14.52 -12.17 12.20
C GLN A 57 15.28 -10.85 12.42
N TYR A 58 14.80 -9.75 11.82
CA TYR A 58 15.45 -8.44 11.96
C TYR A 58 15.45 -7.93 13.40
N GLY A 59 16.54 -7.27 13.80
CA GLY A 59 16.59 -6.53 15.06
C GLY A 59 15.65 -5.30 15.06
N PHE A 60 15.52 -4.61 16.19
CA PHE A 60 14.61 -3.45 16.30
C PHE A 60 14.96 -2.33 15.31
N LEU A 61 16.24 -1.97 15.21
CA LEU A 61 16.69 -0.90 14.32
C LEU A 61 16.54 -1.29 12.84
N GLU A 62 16.92 -2.51 12.48
CA GLU A 62 16.75 -3.06 11.14
C GLU A 62 15.28 -3.10 10.74
N SER A 63 14.40 -3.48 11.66
CA SER A 63 12.95 -3.51 11.44
C SER A 63 12.37 -2.13 11.16
N ALA A 64 12.84 -1.11 11.89
CA ALA A 64 12.42 0.27 11.67
C ALA A 64 12.86 0.77 10.28
N VAL A 65 14.10 0.49 9.88
CA VAL A 65 14.63 0.87 8.57
C VAL A 65 13.91 0.10 7.45
N TYR A 66 13.68 -1.20 7.62
CA TYR A 66 12.95 -2.04 6.67
C TYR A 66 11.52 -1.56 6.48
N GLY A 67 10.80 -1.29 7.56
CA GLY A 67 9.44 -0.75 7.52
C GLY A 67 9.37 0.63 6.85
N PHE A 68 10.31 1.52 7.16
CA PHE A 68 10.38 2.84 6.54
C PHE A 68 10.68 2.73 5.03
N GLY A 69 11.65 1.90 4.64
CA GLY A 69 11.99 1.65 3.23
C GLY A 69 10.80 1.07 2.46
N ALA A 70 10.07 0.12 3.06
CA ALA A 70 8.86 -0.44 2.47
C ALA A 70 7.75 0.60 2.32
N ALA A 71 7.55 1.48 3.30
CA ALA A 71 6.56 2.56 3.22
C ALA A 71 6.90 3.57 2.10
N VAL A 72 8.17 3.96 1.97
CA VAL A 72 8.64 4.84 0.89
C VAL A 72 8.42 4.17 -0.47
N GLY A 73 8.83 2.91 -0.62
CA GLY A 73 8.62 2.14 -1.86
C GLY A 73 7.14 2.03 -2.23
N PHE A 74 6.28 1.72 -1.25
CA PHE A 74 4.83 1.64 -1.47
C PHE A 74 4.24 3.00 -1.87
N SER A 75 4.67 4.10 -1.24
CA SER A 75 4.24 5.45 -1.62
C SER A 75 4.60 5.79 -3.06
N LEU A 76 5.81 5.43 -3.49
CA LEU A 76 6.28 5.66 -4.86
C LEU A 76 5.43 4.88 -5.87
N VAL A 77 5.12 3.61 -5.57
CA VAL A 77 4.23 2.79 -6.40
C VAL A 77 2.84 3.42 -6.53
N LEU A 78 2.27 3.92 -5.44
CA LEU A 78 0.97 4.59 -5.46
C LEU A 78 0.98 5.89 -6.27
N VAL A 79 2.04 6.70 -6.16
CA VAL A 79 2.18 7.94 -6.94
C VAL A 79 2.29 7.64 -8.42
N LEU A 80 3.10 6.65 -8.82
CA LEU A 80 3.21 6.22 -10.21
C LEU A 80 1.88 5.66 -10.74
N PHE A 81 1.18 4.86 -9.93
CA PHE A 81 -0.12 4.33 -10.30
C PHE A 81 -1.16 5.45 -10.49
N ALA A 82 -1.18 6.45 -9.60
CA ALA A 82 -2.04 7.62 -9.73
C ALA A 82 -1.73 8.43 -11.00
N ALA A 83 -0.46 8.67 -11.30
CA ALA A 83 -0.04 9.38 -12.52
C ALA A 83 -0.47 8.64 -13.81
N MET A 84 -0.35 7.30 -13.83
CA MET A 84 -0.86 6.51 -14.96
C MET A 84 -2.39 6.61 -15.07
N ARG A 85 -3.11 6.58 -13.94
CA ARG A 85 -4.58 6.71 -13.94
C ARG A 85 -5.04 8.05 -14.50
N GLU A 86 -4.37 9.14 -14.14
CA GLU A 86 -4.67 10.47 -14.67
C GLU A 86 -4.44 10.54 -16.19
N ARG A 87 -3.33 9.95 -16.68
CA ARG A 87 -3.05 9.83 -18.12
C ARG A 87 -4.10 9.01 -18.87
N ILE A 88 -4.58 7.91 -18.28
CA ILE A 88 -5.59 7.03 -18.90
C ILE A 88 -6.96 7.69 -18.92
N ALA A 89 -7.28 8.53 -17.93
CA ALA A 89 -8.56 9.22 -17.87
C ALA A 89 -8.79 10.16 -19.07
N VAL A 90 -7.72 10.67 -19.68
CA VAL A 90 -7.77 11.52 -20.89
C VAL A 90 -7.47 10.75 -22.18
N ALA A 91 -7.23 9.44 -22.10
CA ALA A 91 -6.95 8.59 -23.27
C ALA A 91 -8.24 7.96 -23.84
N ASP A 92 -8.23 7.66 -25.13
CA ASP A 92 -9.34 7.01 -25.82
C ASP A 92 -9.40 5.51 -25.48
N VAL A 93 -9.97 5.19 -24.31
CA VAL A 93 -10.20 3.80 -23.88
C VAL A 93 -11.55 3.30 -24.41
N PRO A 94 -11.60 2.14 -25.11
CA PRO A 94 -12.84 1.52 -25.57
C PRO A 94 -13.81 1.27 -24.41
N GLU A 95 -15.11 1.42 -24.64
CA GLU A 95 -16.14 1.38 -23.58
C GLU A 95 -16.10 0.11 -22.74
N ALA A 96 -15.83 -1.05 -23.36
CA ALA A 96 -15.73 -2.34 -22.67
C ALA A 96 -14.58 -2.42 -21.64
N PHE A 97 -13.55 -1.59 -21.77
CA PHE A 97 -12.37 -1.60 -20.90
C PHE A 97 -12.36 -0.46 -19.87
N ARG A 98 -13.34 0.44 -19.90
CA ARG A 98 -13.39 1.58 -18.97
C ARG A 98 -13.56 1.13 -17.51
N GLY A 99 -13.02 1.92 -16.59
CA GLY A 99 -13.17 1.69 -15.15
C GLY A 99 -12.23 0.61 -14.58
N PRO A 100 -12.72 -0.43 -13.89
CA PRO A 100 -11.86 -1.44 -13.23
C PRO A 100 -11.05 -2.32 -14.18
N ALA A 101 -11.50 -2.53 -15.42
CA ALA A 101 -10.78 -3.41 -16.35
C ALA A 101 -9.40 -2.83 -16.74
N ILE A 102 -9.36 -1.57 -17.21
CA ILE A 102 -8.09 -0.88 -17.52
C ILE A 102 -7.21 -0.69 -16.28
N ALA A 103 -7.80 -0.57 -15.10
CA ALA A 103 -7.08 -0.57 -13.83
C ALA A 103 -6.20 -1.80 -13.63
N LEU A 104 -6.78 -2.98 -13.84
CA LEU A 104 -6.13 -4.25 -13.61
C LEU A 104 -5.06 -4.51 -14.66
N ILE A 105 -5.34 -4.15 -15.92
CA ILE A 105 -4.36 -4.23 -17.01
C ILE A 105 -3.13 -3.37 -16.67
N THR A 106 -3.35 -2.12 -16.25
CA THR A 106 -2.26 -1.18 -15.95
C THR A 106 -1.50 -1.55 -14.68
N ALA A 107 -2.18 -2.08 -13.66
CA ALA A 107 -1.52 -2.67 -12.51
C ALA A 107 -0.63 -3.88 -12.91
N GLY A 108 -1.10 -4.71 -13.84
CA GLY A 108 -0.33 -5.82 -14.40
C GLY A 108 0.92 -5.36 -15.16
N LEU A 109 0.77 -4.36 -16.04
CA LEU A 109 1.89 -3.76 -16.77
C LEU A 109 2.92 -3.15 -15.81
N MET A 110 2.45 -2.45 -14.78
CA MET A 110 3.31 -1.89 -13.73
C MET A 110 4.07 -2.98 -12.98
N SER A 111 3.40 -4.07 -12.60
CA SER A 111 4.05 -5.22 -11.96
C SER A 111 5.16 -5.82 -12.83
N MET A 112 4.93 -5.95 -14.15
CA MET A 112 5.97 -6.39 -15.09
C MET A 112 7.15 -5.43 -15.17
N ALA A 113 6.91 -4.12 -15.15
CA ALA A 113 7.98 -3.14 -15.10
C ALA A 113 8.82 -3.28 -13.81
N PHE A 114 8.16 -3.48 -12.65
CA PHE A 114 8.86 -3.66 -11.38
C PHE A 114 9.60 -5.01 -11.27
N MET A 115 9.10 -6.08 -11.91
CA MET A 115 9.82 -7.35 -12.00
C MET A 115 11.18 -7.20 -12.72
N GLY A 116 11.36 -6.18 -13.55
CA GLY A 116 12.68 -5.84 -14.13
C GLY A 116 13.75 -5.55 -13.08
N PHE A 117 13.37 -5.13 -11.87
CA PHE A 117 14.30 -4.89 -10.76
C PHE A 117 14.63 -6.14 -9.94
N ALA A 118 13.98 -7.29 -10.17
CA ALA A 118 14.16 -8.51 -9.38
C ALA A 118 15.59 -9.12 -9.47
N GLY A 119 16.44 -8.61 -10.36
CA GLY A 119 17.86 -8.98 -10.48
C GLY A 119 18.85 -7.93 -9.95
N LEU A 120 18.38 -6.78 -9.46
CA LEU A 120 19.25 -5.64 -9.12
C LEU A 120 20.10 -5.89 -7.86
N VAL A 121 19.62 -6.74 -6.94
CA VAL A 121 20.32 -7.10 -5.70
C VAL A 121 20.64 -8.60 -5.74
N LYS A 122 21.48 -8.99 -6.70
CA LYS A 122 22.27 -10.21 -6.63
C LYS A 122 23.74 -9.80 -6.57
N GLY A 123 24.16 -9.43 -5.37
CA GLY A 123 25.54 -9.08 -5.00
C GLY A 123 25.71 -9.37 -3.53
#